data_AF-A0A7C5ZFI3-F1
#
_entry.id   AF-A0A7C5ZFI3-F1
#
_cell.length_a   1.000
_cell.length_b   1.000
_cell.length_c   1.000
_cell.angle_alpha   90.00
_cell.angle_beta   90.00
_cell.angle_gamma   90.00
#
_symmetry.space_group_name_H-M   'P 1'
#
loop_
_entity.id
_entity.type
_entity.pdbx_description
1 polymer ?
#
loop_
_entity_poly.entity_id
_entity_poly.type
_entity_poly.pdbx_seq_one_letter_code
_entity_poly.pdbx_strand_id
1 'polypeptide(L)' 'MKSASISEAKNSLSALIERVKRGQTVLLTDRNKPVAKIVPIESGDGTDESDL' A
#
# COMPACT_ATOMS: atom_id res chain seq x y z
N MET A 1 -4.56 5.42 -10.08
CA MET A 1 -4.48 5.59 -8.61
C MET A 1 -5.82 5.18 -8.02
N LYS A 2 -5.85 4.28 -7.03
CA LYS A 2 -7.11 3.80 -6.42
C LYS A 2 -7.18 4.27 -4.96
N SER A 3 -8.32 4.76 -4.49
CA SER A 3 -8.53 5.07 -3.08
C SER A 3 -9.34 3.97 -2.40
N ALA A 4 -9.00 3.65 -1.16
CA ALA A 4 -9.74 2.71 -0.32
C ALA A 4 -9.83 3.26 1.09
N SER A 5 -10.99 3.12 1.74
CA SER A 5 -11.10 3.46 3.16
C SER A 5 -10.31 2.47 4.02
N ILE A 6 -9.93 2.85 5.24
CA ILE A 6 -9.31 1.93 6.20
C ILE A 6 -10.17 0.68 6.40
N SER A 7 -11.49 0.83 6.47
CA SER A 7 -12.42 -0.29 6.65
C SER A 7 -12.41 -1.25 5.46
N GLU A 8 -12.44 -0.72 4.23
CA GLU A 8 -12.32 -1.55 3.02
C GLU A 8 -10.94 -2.22 2.94
N ALA A 9 -9.88 -1.48 3.26
CA ALA A 9 -8.54 -2.00 3.22
C ALA A 9 -8.33 -3.12 4.23
N LYS A 10 -8.93 -3.06 5.42
CA LYS A 10 -8.88 -4.15 6.40
C LYS A 10 -9.55 -5.43 5.88
N ASN A 11 -10.69 -5.30 5.20
CA ASN A 11 -11.45 -6.45 4.69
C ASN A 11 -10.90 -7.02 3.38
N SER A 12 -10.17 -6.22 2.59
CA SER A 12 -9.69 -6.59 1.26
C SER A 12 -8.21 -6.32 1.07
N LEU A 13 -7.43 -6.36 2.16
CA LEU A 13 -6.01 -6.00 2.14
C LEU A 13 -5.25 -6.85 1.13
N SER A 14 -5.48 -8.16 1.14
CA SER A 14 -4.83 -9.12 0.24
C SER A 14 -4.98 -8.70 -1.23
N ALA A 15 -6.19 -8.38 -1.66
CA ALA A 15 -6.49 -7.96 -3.03
C ALA A 15 -5.89 -6.57 -3.36
N LEU A 16 -5.83 -5.65 -2.38
CA LEU A 16 -5.16 -4.36 -2.55
C LEU A 16 -3.64 -4.56 -2.71
N ILE A 17 -3.04 -5.45 -1.94
CA ILE A 17 -1.62 -5.75 -2.01
C ILE A 17 -1.26 -6.43 -3.34
N GLU A 18 -2.09 -7.34 -3.86
CA GLU A 18 -1.89 -7.91 -5.20
C GLU A 18 -1.86 -6.84 -6.30
N ARG A 19 -2.74 -5.84 -6.20
CA ARG A 19 -2.74 -4.69 -7.11
C ARG A 19 -1.47 -3.88 -6.97
N VAL A 20 -1.03 -3.62 -5.74
CA VAL A 20 0.21 -2.90 -5.46
C VAL A 20 1.42 -3.63 -6.02
N LYS A 21 1.50 -4.95 -5.84
CA LYS A 21 2.54 -5.82 -6.42
C LYS A 21 2.62 -5.74 -7.94
N ARG A 22 1.49 -5.46 -8.62
CA ARG A 22 1.44 -5.24 -10.08
C ARG A 22 1.84 -3.83 -10.50
N GLY A 23 2.34 -3.00 -9.58
CA GLY A 23 2.76 -1.62 -9.84
C GLY A 23 1.69 -0.57 -9.56
N GLN A 24 0.53 -0.94 -8.98
CA GLN A 24 -0.50 0.06 -8.68
C GLN A 24 -0.24 0.78 -7.36
N THR A 25 -0.70 2.02 -7.28
CA THR A 25 -0.68 2.80 -6.03
C THR A 25 -2.08 2.92 -5.44
N VAL A 26 -2.19 2.64 -4.14
CA VAL A 26 -3.45 2.71 -3.38
C VAL A 26 -3.37 3.81 -2.32
N LEU A 27 -4.33 4.71 -2.28
CA LEU A 27 -4.48 5.75 -1.26
C LEU A 27 -5.45 5.27 -0.18
N LEU A 28 -4.99 5.22 1.06
CA LEU A 28 -5.80 4.91 2.23
C LEU A 28 -6.44 6.18 2.77
N THR A 29 -7.75 6.15 2.96
CA THR A 29 -8.51 7.25 3.55
C THR A 29 -9.19 6.85 4.86
N ASP A 30 -9.18 7.74 5.85
CA ASP A 30 -10.01 7.65 7.05
C ASP A 30 -11.08 8.74 6.99
N ARG A 31 -12.36 8.37 7.04
CA ARG A 31 -13.49 9.32 7.01
C ARG A 31 -13.34 10.39 5.90
N ASN A 32 -12.98 9.96 4.69
CA ASN A 32 -12.69 10.78 3.50
C ASN A 32 -11.41 11.63 3.55
N LYS A 33 -10.56 11.48 4.58
CA LYS A 33 -9.27 12.15 4.68
C LYS A 33 -8.14 11.20 4.26
N PRO A 34 -7.24 11.59 3.36
CA PRO A 34 -6.08 10.76 3.02
C PRO A 34 -5.14 10.66 4.23
N VAL A 35 -4.78 9.44 4.60
CA VAL A 35 -3.93 9.17 5.78
C VAL A 35 -2.68 8.36 5.44
N ALA A 36 -2.72 7.52 4.41
CA ALA A 36 -1.58 6.71 4.01
C ALA A 36 -1.65 6.37 2.51
N LYS A 37 -0.53 5.88 1.96
CA LYS A 37 -0.42 5.43 0.57
C LYS A 37 0.38 4.14 0.54
N ILE A 38 -0.17 3.12 -0.11
CA ILE A 38 0.51 1.84 -0.37
C ILE A 38 1.08 1.90 -1.78
N VAL A 39 2.40 1.73 -1.88
CA VAL A 39 3.16 1.73 -3.14
C VAL A 39 3.91 0.41 -3.29
N PRO A 40 4.18 -0.04 -4.52
CA PRO A 40 5.11 -1.14 -4.75
C PRO A 40 6.48 -0.76 -4.19
N ILE A 41 7.12 -1.72 -3.53
CA ILE A 41 8.53 -1.63 -3.17
C ILE A 41 9.30 -2.13 -4.39
N GLU A 42 10.11 -1.28 -5.00
CA GLU A 42 11.01 -1.67 -6.09
C GLU A 42 12.14 -2.52 -5.51
N SER A 43 12.70 -3.45 -6.28
CA SER A 43 13.69 -4.44 -5.80
C SER A 43 15.04 -3.87 -5.33
N GLY A 44 15.15 -2.55 -5.11
CA GLY A 44 16.28 -1.88 -4.47
C GLY A 44 15.90 -0.95 -3.31
N ASP A 45 14.64 -0.97 -2.87
CA ASP A 45 14.13 -0.17 -1.73
C ASP A 45 14.03 -1.02 -0.44
N GLY A 46 14.51 -2.26 -0.50
CA GLY A 46 14.77 -3.04 0.69
C GLY A 46 15.95 -2.42 1.42
N THR A 47 15.70 -1.79 2.56
CA THR A 47 16.74 -1.62 3.58
C THR A 47 17.35 -2.99 3.83
N ASP A 48 18.50 -3.23 3.22
CA ASP A 48 19.43 -4.28 3.61
C ASP A 48 19.83 -4.00 5.06
N GLU A 49 19.07 -4.53 6.04
CA GLU A 49 19.56 -4.72 7.41
C GLU A 49 20.62 -5.85 7.44
N SER A 50 21.61 -5.76 6.55
CA SER A 50 22.79 -6.65 6.49
C SER A 50 24.10 -5.87 6.72
N ASP A 51 24.03 -4.63 7.20
CA ASP A 51 25.19 -3.77 7.49
C ASP A 51 25.29 -3.38 8.99
N LEU A 52 24.98 -4.31 9.91
CA LEU A 52 25.34 -4.21 11.34
C LEU A 52 25.98 -5.49 11.87
#